data_AF-A0A821N6F7-F1
#
_entry.id   AF-A0A821N6F7-F1
#
_cell.length_a   1.000
_cell.length_b   1.000
_cell.length_c   1.000
_cell.angle_alpha   90.00
_cell.angle_beta   90.00
_cell.angle_gamma   90.00
#
_symmetry.space_group_name_H-M   'P 1'
#
loop_
_entity.id
_entity.type
_entity.pdbx_description
1 polymer ?
#
loop_
_entity_poly.entity_id
_entity_poly.type
_entity_poly.pdbx_seq_one_letter_code
_entity_poly.pdbx_strand_id
1 'polypeptide(L)'
;MEADSVHATIERKIKNKCIYLPSDYTRLTSEARRNPEPYEIKSLDFTFCKNYGVDMVYSSIRPGKSTGDPMVTDITVIKYSPDGIITVKTDFDGKFQDLPKKRGKRAAVKPLENFTQLHKQRIPIKKHKWLHLQQLKEVIPKDCHNFYDNLPYE
;
A
#
# COMPACT_ATOMS: atom_id res chain seq x y z
N MET A 1 6.25 6.42 -18.88
CA MET A 1 5.29 6.25 -17.77
C MET A 1 5.65 7.27 -16.69
N GLU A 2 4.74 8.12 -16.23
CA GLU A 2 5.07 9.17 -15.24
C GLU A 2 5.54 8.58 -13.90
N ALA A 3 4.99 7.43 -13.49
CA ALA A 3 5.42 6.72 -12.28
C ALA A 3 6.89 6.27 -12.34
N ASP A 4 7.36 5.78 -13.49
CA ASP A 4 8.78 5.41 -13.69
C ASP A 4 9.70 6.63 -13.55
N SER A 5 9.22 7.82 -13.92
CA SER A 5 9.99 9.06 -13.80
C SER A 5 10.17 9.50 -12.34
N VAL A 6 9.15 9.30 -11.49
CA VAL A 6 9.21 9.60 -10.05
C VAL A 6 10.17 8.65 -9.36
N HIS A 7 10.02 7.34 -9.60
CA HIS A 7 10.89 6.32 -9.02
C HIS A 7 12.36 6.56 -9.37
N ALA A 8 12.67 6.76 -10.67
CA ALA A 8 14.03 7.02 -11.13
C ALA A 8 14.63 8.28 -10.49
N THR A 9 13.82 9.32 -10.27
CA THR A 9 14.27 10.58 -9.64
C THR A 9 14.61 10.37 -8.16
N ILE A 10 13.77 9.64 -7.43
CA ILE A 10 14.01 9.28 -6.02
C ILE A 10 15.25 8.40 -5.90
N GLU A 11 15.38 7.37 -6.74
CA GLU A 11 16.52 6.45 -6.71
C GLU A 11 17.84 7.19 -6.94
N ARG A 12 17.89 8.09 -7.93
CA ARG A 12 19.07 8.95 -8.19
C ARG A 12 19.44 9.81 -6.98
N LYS A 13 18.44 10.34 -6.26
CA LYS A 13 18.63 11.20 -5.09
C LYS A 13 19.14 10.40 -3.88
N ILE A 14 18.66 9.18 -3.70
CA ILE A 14 18.98 8.30 -2.57
C ILE A 14 20.31 7.57 -2.77
N LYS A 15 20.70 7.32 -4.03
CA LYS A 15 21.95 6.63 -4.35
C LYS A 15 23.15 7.28 -3.64
N ASN A 16 23.96 6.44 -3.00
CA ASN A 16 25.15 6.83 -2.23
C ASN A 16 24.87 7.80 -1.06
N LYS A 17 23.64 7.84 -0.55
CA LYS A 17 23.30 8.54 0.69
C LYS A 17 23.19 7.55 1.83
N CYS A 18 23.70 7.94 2.99
CA CYS A 18 23.44 7.21 4.22
C CYS A 18 22.00 7.52 4.66
N ILE A 19 21.24 6.47 4.94
CA ILE A 19 19.89 6.53 5.49
C ILE A 19 19.94 5.80 6.81
N TYR A 20 19.80 6.52 7.91
CA TYR A 20 19.83 5.94 9.25
C TYR A 20 18.43 5.86 9.84
N LEU A 21 17.53 6.77 9.48
CA LEU A 21 16.16 6.78 9.97
C LEU A 21 15.14 6.75 8.81
N PRO A 22 13.92 6.23 9.03
CA PRO A 22 12.84 6.36 8.05
C PRO A 22 12.51 7.83 7.69
N SER A 23 12.76 8.76 8.61
CA SER A 23 12.65 10.20 8.37
C SER A 23 13.66 10.71 7.34
N ASP A 24 14.87 10.15 7.29
CA ASP A 24 15.86 10.49 6.25
C ASP A 24 15.36 10.08 4.87
N TYR A 25 14.80 8.87 4.77
CA TYR A 25 14.20 8.38 3.53
C TYR A 25 13.07 9.30 3.06
N THR A 26 12.19 9.69 3.99
CA THR A 26 11.09 10.62 3.74
C THR A 26 11.63 11.96 3.23
N ARG A 27 12.58 12.57 3.94
CA ARG A 27 13.18 13.84 3.56
C ARG A 27 13.84 13.76 2.18
N LEU A 28 14.69 12.76 1.94
CA LEU A 28 15.37 12.56 0.65
C LEU A 28 14.39 12.35 -0.49
N THR A 29 13.30 11.62 -0.25
CA THR A 29 12.25 11.40 -1.24
C THR A 29 11.58 12.72 -1.59
N SER A 30 11.27 13.59 -0.62
CA SER A 30 10.58 14.86 -0.88
C SER A 30 11.47 15.78 -1.72
N GLU A 31 12.75 15.86 -1.36
CA GLU A 31 13.76 16.66 -2.04
C GLU A 31 14.23 16.08 -3.39
N ALA A 32 13.72 14.91 -3.81
CA ALA A 32 14.14 14.27 -5.06
C ALA A 32 13.71 15.08 -6.28
N ARG A 33 12.54 15.71 -6.23
CA ARG A 33 12.07 16.66 -7.24
C ARG A 33 12.26 18.09 -6.73
N ARG A 34 12.78 18.98 -7.58
CA ARG A 34 12.94 20.41 -7.26
C ARG A 34 12.03 21.31 -8.10
N ASN A 35 11.75 20.91 -9.34
CA ASN A 35 10.92 21.65 -10.29
C ASN A 35 9.81 20.70 -10.80
N PRO A 36 8.53 21.09 -10.84
CA PRO A 36 7.97 22.37 -10.37
C PRO A 36 8.07 22.59 -8.86
N GLU A 37 8.01 21.51 -8.07
CA GLU A 37 8.07 21.58 -6.61
C GLU A 37 8.50 20.22 -6.01
N PRO A 38 8.86 20.14 -4.72
CA PRO A 38 9.09 18.88 -4.02
C PRO A 38 7.94 17.87 -4.13
N TYR A 39 8.21 16.61 -3.82
CA TYR A 39 7.12 15.64 -3.68
C TYR A 39 6.41 15.83 -2.35
N GLU A 40 5.07 15.77 -2.38
CA GLU A 40 4.24 15.61 -1.19
C GLU A 40 4.42 14.18 -0.67
N ILE A 41 4.72 14.04 0.63
CA ILE A 41 4.88 12.73 1.26
C ILE A 41 3.92 12.59 2.42
N LYS A 42 3.25 11.44 2.45
CA LYS A 42 2.39 11.00 3.55
C LYS A 42 3.02 9.79 4.20
N SER A 43 3.59 10.00 5.38
CA SER A 43 4.05 8.88 6.22
C SER A 43 2.84 8.14 6.77
N LEU A 44 2.68 6.89 6.37
CA LEU A 44 1.59 6.03 6.81
C LEU A 44 2.01 5.30 8.07
N ASP A 45 1.09 5.15 9.02
CA ASP A 45 1.28 4.34 10.22
C ASP A 45 0.20 3.25 10.32
N PHE A 46 0.19 2.52 11.44
CA PHE A 46 -0.78 1.45 11.66
C PHE A 46 -2.24 1.94 11.65
N THR A 47 -2.48 3.25 11.78
CA THR A 47 -3.82 3.83 11.79
C THR A 47 -4.41 3.99 10.39
N PHE A 48 -3.55 4.03 9.36
CA PHE A 48 -3.97 4.10 7.97
C PHE A 48 -4.63 2.80 7.49
N CYS A 49 -4.13 1.65 7.97
CA CYS A 49 -4.58 0.34 7.49
C CYS A 49 -5.98 -0.02 8.04
N LYS A 50 -6.96 -0.11 7.14
CA LYS A 50 -8.33 -0.55 7.43
C LYS A 50 -8.53 -2.04 7.15
N ASN A 51 -9.45 -2.67 7.88
CA ASN A 51 -9.80 -4.07 7.70
C ASN A 51 -10.85 -4.25 6.59
N TYR A 52 -10.39 -4.57 5.39
CA TYR A 52 -11.24 -4.92 4.24
C TYR A 52 -11.53 -6.42 4.10
N GLY A 53 -11.15 -7.23 5.10
CA GLY A 53 -11.47 -8.67 5.11
C GLY A 53 -12.94 -8.95 5.44
N VAL A 54 -13.66 -7.94 5.93
CA VAL A 54 -15.07 -8.01 6.33
C VAL A 54 -15.88 -6.98 5.55
N ASP A 55 -17.19 -7.21 5.45
CA ASP A 55 -18.16 -6.23 4.95
C ASP A 55 -17.93 -5.70 3.52
N MET A 56 -17.23 -6.44 2.68
CA MET A 56 -17.01 -6.08 1.27
C MET A 56 -18.26 -6.30 0.42
N VAL A 57 -18.48 -5.39 -0.53
CA VAL A 57 -19.61 -5.45 -1.49
C VAL A 57 -19.50 -6.67 -2.41
N TYR A 58 -18.28 -6.98 -2.84
CA TYR A 58 -17.92 -8.18 -3.59
C TYR A 58 -16.90 -8.97 -2.79
N SER A 59 -17.09 -10.29 -2.69
CA SER A 59 -16.11 -11.19 -2.05
C SER A 59 -15.01 -11.67 -3.02
N SER A 60 -15.12 -11.33 -4.30
CA SER A 60 -14.13 -11.63 -5.34
C SER A 60 -14.36 -10.74 -6.54
N ILE A 61 -13.27 -10.33 -7.20
CA ILE A 61 -13.29 -9.62 -8.48
C ILE A 61 -13.09 -10.56 -9.68
N ARG A 62 -13.17 -11.88 -9.48
CA ARG A 62 -12.98 -12.84 -10.57
C ARG A 62 -14.09 -12.70 -11.63
N PRO A 63 -13.74 -12.51 -12.92
CA PRO A 63 -14.72 -12.37 -14.00
C PRO A 63 -15.40 -13.70 -14.38
N GLY A 64 -14.73 -14.83 -14.14
CA GLY A 64 -15.24 -16.18 -14.36
C GLY A 64 -15.83 -16.85 -13.11
N LYS A 65 -16.66 -17.89 -13.33
CA LYS A 65 -17.28 -18.68 -12.25
C LYS A 65 -16.69 -20.10 -12.16
N SER A 66 -16.41 -20.71 -13.29
CA SER A 66 -16.04 -22.12 -13.44
C SER A 66 -14.56 -22.30 -13.80
N THR A 67 -14.08 -23.54 -13.76
CA THR A 67 -12.76 -23.89 -14.30
C THR A 67 -12.76 -23.66 -15.81
N GLY A 68 -11.73 -22.98 -16.33
CA GLY A 68 -11.65 -22.57 -17.73
C GLY A 68 -12.21 -21.17 -18.01
N ASP A 69 -12.97 -20.58 -17.08
CA ASP A 69 -13.41 -19.19 -17.21
C ASP A 69 -12.29 -18.21 -16.83
N PRO A 70 -12.33 -16.96 -17.37
CA PRO A 70 -11.37 -15.92 -17.05
C PRO A 70 -11.09 -15.73 -15.55
N MET A 71 -9.82 -15.52 -15.23
CA MET A 71 -9.29 -15.30 -13.90
C MET A 71 -9.02 -13.83 -13.63
N VAL A 72 -8.66 -13.50 -12.39
CA VAL A 72 -8.34 -12.12 -11.99
C VAL A 72 -7.14 -11.58 -12.78
N THR A 73 -6.21 -12.45 -13.18
CA THR A 73 -5.04 -12.13 -13.99
C THR A 73 -5.38 -11.72 -15.42
N ASP A 74 -6.56 -12.11 -15.91
CA ASP A 74 -7.01 -11.78 -17.28
C ASP A 74 -7.74 -10.43 -17.33
N ILE A 75 -7.90 -9.75 -16.19
CA ILE A 75 -8.53 -8.43 -16.14
C ILE A 75 -7.56 -7.38 -16.67
N THR A 76 -7.99 -6.61 -17.67
CA THR A 76 -7.22 -5.50 -18.24
C THR A 76 -7.67 -4.15 -17.67
N VAL A 77 -8.96 -3.99 -17.41
CA VAL A 77 -9.54 -2.74 -16.90
C VAL A 77 -10.59 -3.04 -15.84
N ILE A 78 -10.54 -2.30 -14.73
CA ILE A 78 -11.58 -2.29 -13.70
C ILE A 78 -12.20 -0.91 -13.65
N LYS A 79 -13.53 -0.85 -13.69
CA LYS A 79 -14.31 0.38 -13.52
C LYS A 79 -15.14 0.28 -12.25
N TYR A 80 -14.95 1.27 -11.38
CA TYR A 80 -15.70 1.44 -10.14
C TYR A 80 -16.75 2.54 -10.32
N SER A 81 -17.99 2.24 -9.97
CA SER A 81 -19.08 3.21 -9.97
C SER A 81 -19.40 3.67 -8.53
N PRO A 82 -19.89 4.91 -8.31
CA PRO A 82 -20.18 5.43 -6.97
C PRO A 82 -21.19 4.62 -6.16
N ASP A 83 -22.07 3.89 -6.84
CA ASP A 83 -23.07 2.97 -6.28
C ASP A 83 -22.48 1.61 -5.84
N GLY A 84 -21.17 1.43 -6.01
CA GLY A 84 -20.42 0.25 -5.62
C GLY A 84 -20.42 -0.86 -6.65
N ILE A 85 -20.87 -0.61 -7.89
CA ILE A 85 -20.80 -1.60 -8.96
C ILE A 85 -19.38 -1.66 -9.51
N ILE A 86 -18.86 -2.89 -9.61
CA ILE A 86 -17.59 -3.18 -10.26
C ILE A 86 -17.89 -3.84 -11.61
N THR A 87 -17.43 -3.21 -12.68
CA THR A 87 -17.42 -3.79 -14.03
C THR A 87 -15.98 -3.95 -14.51
N VAL A 88 -15.72 -5.01 -15.27
CA VAL A 88 -14.37 -5.35 -15.73
C VAL A 88 -14.33 -5.52 -17.24
N LYS A 89 -13.13 -5.40 -17.82
CA LYS A 89 -12.82 -5.88 -19.17
C LYS A 89 -11.71 -6.91 -19.09
N THR A 90 -11.77 -7.91 -19.95
CA THR A 90 -10.66 -8.86 -20.17
C THR A 90 -9.86 -8.52 -21.44
N ASP A 91 -10.43 -7.71 -22.34
CA ASP A 91 -9.76 -7.18 -23.53
C ASP A 91 -9.77 -5.64 -23.52
N PHE A 92 -8.73 -5.01 -24.04
CA PHE A 92 -8.64 -3.54 -24.08
C PHE A 92 -9.79 -2.89 -24.86
N ASP A 93 -10.13 -3.47 -26.01
CA ASP A 93 -11.23 -3.04 -26.89
C ASP A 93 -12.58 -3.67 -26.52
N GLY A 94 -12.59 -4.56 -25.53
CA GLY A 94 -13.77 -5.28 -25.09
C GLY A 94 -14.83 -4.38 -24.45
N LYS A 95 -16.03 -4.93 -24.25
CA LYS A 95 -17.09 -4.26 -23.48
C LYS A 95 -16.90 -4.51 -21.99
N PHE A 96 -17.33 -3.55 -21.17
CA PHE A 96 -17.43 -3.76 -19.74
C PHE A 96 -18.48 -4.82 -19.44
N GLN A 97 -18.13 -5.77 -18.58
CA GLN A 97 -19.03 -6.81 -18.10
C GLN A 97 -19.13 -6.75 -16.57
N ASP A 98 -20.30 -7.11 -16.06
CA ASP A 98 -20.53 -7.25 -14.63
C ASP A 98 -19.79 -8.47 -14.09
N LEU A 99 -19.37 -8.39 -12.83
CA LEU A 99 -18.85 -9.57 -12.14
C LEU A 99 -19.96 -10.62 -11.97
N PRO A 100 -19.68 -11.91 -12.22
CA PRO A 100 -20.68 -12.98 -12.14
C PRO A 100 -21.19 -13.20 -10.71
N LYS A 101 -20.41 -12.78 -9.70
CA LYS A 101 -20.77 -12.93 -8.30
C LYS A 101 -21.70 -11.79 -7.89
N LYS A 102 -22.94 -12.13 -7.55
CA LYS A 102 -23.97 -11.16 -7.14
C LYS A 102 -23.54 -10.41 -5.87
N ARG A 103 -23.85 -9.11 -5.84
CA ARG A 103 -23.80 -8.28 -4.63
C ARG A 103 -24.61 -8.93 -3.52
N GLY A 104 -24.08 -8.86 -2.29
CA GLY A 104 -24.89 -9.17 -1.11
C GLY A 104 -26.14 -8.28 -1.09
N LYS A 105 -27.31 -8.85 -0.82
CA LYS A 105 -28.63 -8.16 -0.88
C LYS A 105 -28.75 -6.89 -0.01
N ARG A 106 -27.79 -6.63 0.90
CA ARG A 106 -27.71 -5.47 1.80
C ARG A 106 -26.42 -4.66 1.64
N ALA A 107 -25.62 -4.92 0.60
CA ALA A 107 -24.29 -4.33 0.45
C ALA A 107 -24.36 -2.92 -0.13
N ALA A 108 -24.77 -1.93 0.68
CA ALA A 108 -24.44 -0.54 0.41
C ALA A 108 -22.91 -0.35 0.52
N VAL A 109 -22.35 0.53 -0.30
CA VAL A 109 -20.94 0.94 -0.13
C VAL A 109 -20.84 1.64 1.21
N LYS A 110 -20.06 1.06 2.13
CA LYS A 110 -19.78 1.71 3.40
C LYS A 110 -18.78 2.86 3.16
N PRO A 111 -19.00 4.04 3.76
CA PRO A 111 -17.98 5.07 3.88
C PRO A 111 -16.68 4.52 4.48
N LEU A 112 -15.53 5.07 4.09
CA LEU A 112 -14.21 4.60 4.51
C LEU A 112 -14.05 4.64 6.04
N GLU A 113 -14.68 5.62 6.68
CA GLU A 113 -14.66 5.86 8.12
C GLU A 113 -15.31 4.71 8.90
N ASN A 114 -16.22 3.97 8.26
CA ASN A 114 -16.94 2.85 8.87
C ASN A 114 -16.13 1.56 8.88
N PHE A 115 -14.99 1.50 8.18
CA PHE A 115 -14.10 0.35 8.26
C PHE A 115 -13.28 0.40 9.53
N THR A 116 -13.24 -0.74 10.21
CA THR A 116 -12.43 -0.91 11.43
C THR A 116 -10.94 -0.89 11.11
N GLN A 117 -10.11 -0.53 12.08
CA GLN A 117 -8.65 -0.59 11.92
C GLN A 117 -8.21 -2.05 11.77
N LEU A 118 -7.31 -2.33 10.81
CA LEU A 118 -6.69 -3.65 10.67
C LEU A 118 -5.76 -3.96 11.85
N HIS A 119 -5.03 -2.93 12.31
CA HIS A 119 -4.08 -3.05 13.40
C HIS A 119 -4.49 -2.12 14.54
N LYS A 120 -4.50 -2.62 15.77
CA LYS A 120 -4.81 -1.82 16.98
C LYS A 120 -3.62 -0.97 17.44
N GLN A 121 -2.41 -1.41 17.10
CA GLN A 121 -1.15 -0.80 17.50
C GLN A 121 -0.08 -1.10 16.45
N ARG A 122 1.12 -0.53 16.64
CA ARG A 122 2.29 -0.86 15.83
C ARG A 122 2.57 -2.36 15.89
N ILE A 123 2.86 -2.97 14.74
CA ILE A 123 3.14 -4.40 14.63
C ILE A 123 4.55 -4.65 15.22
N PRO A 124 4.68 -5.51 16.25
CA PRO A 124 5.98 -5.87 16.78
C PRO A 124 6.83 -6.59 15.72
N ILE A 125 8.12 -6.27 15.66
CA ILE A 125 9.07 -7.06 14.87
C ILE A 125 9.52 -8.28 15.66
N LYS A 126 9.97 -9.32 14.96
CA LYS A 126 10.53 -10.50 15.62
C LYS A 126 11.77 -10.11 16.43
N LYS A 127 11.96 -10.69 17.62
CA LYS A 127 13.10 -10.44 18.51
C LYS A 127 14.47 -10.54 17.82
N HIS A 128 14.68 -11.54 16.97
CA HIS A 128 15.96 -11.66 16.24
C HIS A 128 16.20 -10.49 15.29
N LYS A 129 15.15 -9.97 14.62
CA LYS A 129 15.26 -8.79 13.77
C LYS A 129 15.59 -7.57 14.61
N TRP A 130 14.94 -7.41 15.76
CA TRP A 130 15.27 -6.35 16.71
C TRP A 130 16.75 -6.42 17.13
N LEU A 131 17.26 -7.61 17.51
CA LEU A 131 18.67 -7.80 17.86
C LEU A 131 19.63 -7.41 16.74
N HIS A 132 19.35 -7.81 15.49
CA HIS A 132 20.16 -7.39 14.34
C HIS A 132 20.14 -5.87 14.15
N LEU A 133 19.01 -5.21 14.38
CA LEU A 133 18.93 -3.75 14.32
C LEU A 133 19.72 -3.09 15.45
N GLN A 134 19.82 -3.71 16.64
CA GLN A 134 20.67 -3.22 17.71
C GLN A 134 22.16 -3.27 17.36
N GLN A 135 22.60 -4.28 16.60
CA GLN A 135 23.99 -4.37 16.13
C GLN A 135 24.36 -3.24 15.15
N LEU A 136 23.39 -2.73 14.37
CA LEU A 136 23.64 -1.59 13.48
C LEU A 136 24.03 -0.31 14.23
N LYS A 137 23.72 -0.20 15.52
CA LYS A 137 24.08 0.96 16.36
C LYS A 137 25.59 1.22 16.42
N GLU A 138 26.42 0.22 16.17
CA GLU A 138 27.88 0.37 16.10
C GLU A 138 28.36 1.22 14.91
N VAL A 139 27.56 1.28 13.83
CA VAL A 139 27.93 1.95 12.57
C VAL A 139 27.03 3.13 12.21
N ILE A 140 26.07 3.50 13.07
CA ILE A 140 25.18 4.65 12.87
C ILE A 140 25.35 5.69 13.99
N PRO A 141 25.04 6.97 13.71
CA PRO A 141 25.09 8.04 14.69
C PRO A 141 24.27 7.78 15.97
N LYS A 142 24.81 8.19 17.14
CA LYS A 142 24.21 7.94 18.47
C LYS A 142 22.85 8.61 18.66
N ASP A 143 22.62 9.75 18.02
CA ASP A 143 21.34 10.45 18.02
C ASP A 143 20.21 9.66 17.34
N CYS A 144 20.55 8.70 16.47
CA CYS A 144 19.58 7.80 15.83
C CYS A 144 19.20 6.59 16.70
N HIS A 145 19.98 6.26 17.75
CA HIS A 145 19.85 5.00 18.50
C HIS A 145 18.49 4.88 19.19
N ASN A 146 17.96 5.99 19.72
CA ASN A 146 16.67 6.01 20.40
C ASN A 146 15.51 5.50 19.53
N PHE A 147 15.56 5.69 18.21
CA PHE A 147 14.54 5.13 17.31
C PHE A 147 14.53 3.60 17.38
N TYR A 148 15.70 2.97 17.32
CA TYR A 148 15.87 1.52 17.32
C TYR A 148 15.59 0.89 18.68
N ASP A 149 15.97 1.57 19.77
CA ASP A 149 15.72 1.11 21.14
C ASP A 149 14.22 0.99 21.43
N ASN A 150 13.41 1.88 20.86
CA ASN A 150 11.95 1.94 21.08
C ASN A 150 11.12 1.17 20.04
N LEU A 151 11.73 0.37 19.16
CA LEU A 151 10.97 -0.47 18.24
C LEU A 151 10.24 -1.58 19.01
N PRO A 152 8.92 -1.77 18.85
CA PRO A 152 8.20 -2.86 19.51
C PRO A 152 8.67 -4.22 18.96
N TYR A 153 8.87 -5.20 19.83
CA TYR A 153 9.30 -6.54 19.44
C TYR A 153 8.67 -7.64 20.30
N GLU A 154 8.59 -8.84 19.74
CA GLU A 154 8.15 -10.09 20.40
C GLU A 154 9.04 -11.29 20.01
#